data_AF-A0A7J6VNY1-F1
#
_entry.id   AF-A0A7J6VNY1-F1
#
_cell.length_a   1.000
_cell.length_b   1.000
_cell.length_c   1.000
_cell.angle_alpha   90.00
_cell.angle_beta   90.00
_cell.angle_gamma   90.00
#
_symmetry.space_group_name_H-M   'P 1'
#
loop_
_entity.id
_entity.type
_entity.pdbx_description
1 polymer ?
#
loop_
_entity_poly.entity_id
_entity_poly.type
_entity_poly.pdbx_seq_one_letter_code
_entity_poly.pdbx_strand_id
1 'polypeptide(L)'
;MREECGKLKRTEISTSESCELLNEFVDESDDPDLDEPQIEHLLQTAEAIRKDHPDEDWLYLTDLGKVLLHASFGALPQWAVVGDTFHVGCAFDKSIVHHKVVVLSTSHLACTLM
;
A
#
# COMPACT_ATOMS: atom_id res chain seq x y z
N MET A 1 -11.63 0.40 9.39
CA MET A 1 -10.27 0.64 8.87
C MET A 1 -9.42 1.59 9.72
N ARG A 2 -9.52 2.93 9.62
CA ARG A 2 -8.61 3.87 10.34
C ARG A 2 -8.59 3.65 11.85
N GLU A 3 -9.75 3.56 12.49
CA GLU A 3 -9.85 3.35 13.94
C GLU A 3 -9.29 1.99 14.38
N GLU A 4 -9.45 0.97 13.54
CA GLU A 4 -9.00 -0.39 13.86
C GLU A 4 -7.49 -0.54 13.69
N CYS A 5 -6.93 -0.07 12.57
CA CYS A 5 -5.49 -0.08 12.32
C CYS A 5 -4.75 0.83 13.32
N GLY A 6 -5.34 1.98 13.69
CA GLY A 6 -4.74 2.92 14.64
C GLY A 6 -4.60 2.40 16.07
N LYS A 7 -5.27 1.30 16.44
CA LYS A 7 -5.12 0.68 17.76
C LYS A 7 -3.84 -0.15 17.88
N LEU A 8 -3.23 -0.57 16.75
CA LEU A 8 -1.99 -1.36 16.71
C LEU A 8 -2.02 -2.62 17.60
N LYS A 9 -3.17 -3.32 17.64
CA LYS A 9 -3.38 -4.51 18.50
C LYS A 9 -3.26 -5.85 17.78
N ARG A 10 -2.75 -5.86 16.54
CA ARG A 10 -2.83 -7.06 15.67
C ARG A 10 -1.68 -8.03 15.95
N THR A 11 -0.44 -7.57 15.77
CA THR A 11 0.76 -8.36 16.06
C THR A 11 1.93 -7.43 16.35
N GLU A 12 2.97 -7.96 16.98
CA GLU A 12 4.24 -7.26 17.24
C GLU A 12 5.36 -8.12 16.66
N ILE A 13 6.09 -7.55 15.71
CA ILE A 13 7.23 -8.17 15.02
C ILE A 13 8.30 -7.11 14.80
N SER A 14 9.54 -7.53 14.57
CA SER A 14 10.63 -6.64 14.21
C SER A 14 10.46 -6.08 12.79
N THR A 15 11.19 -5.00 12.49
CA THR A 15 11.25 -4.42 11.15
C THR A 15 11.77 -5.42 10.12
N SER A 16 12.78 -6.24 10.46
CA SER A 16 13.32 -7.27 9.56
C SER A 16 12.27 -8.32 9.23
N GLU A 17 11.56 -8.82 10.23
CA GLU A 17 10.46 -9.78 10.02
C GLU A 17 9.34 -9.16 9.17
N SER A 18 9.07 -7.86 9.36
CA SER A 18 8.09 -7.15 8.52
C SER A 18 8.52 -7.12 7.04
N CYS A 19 9.80 -6.88 6.76
CA CYS A 19 10.35 -6.94 5.39
C CYS A 19 10.25 -8.36 4.81
N GLU A 20 10.56 -9.38 5.59
CA GLU A 20 10.50 -10.78 5.14
C GLU A 20 9.07 -11.21 4.78
N LEU A 21 8.05 -10.74 5.50
CA LEU A 21 6.64 -10.98 5.16
C LEU A 21 6.24 -10.39 3.80
N LEU A 22 6.91 -9.35 3.33
CA LEU A 22 6.64 -8.75 2.02
C LEU A 22 7.12 -9.64 0.85
N ASN A 23 7.88 -10.70 1.12
CA ASN A 23 8.25 -11.69 0.10
C ASN A 23 7.05 -12.52 -0.39
N GLU A 24 5.94 -12.54 0.34
CA GLU A 24 4.74 -13.32 0.00
C GLU A 24 3.77 -12.57 -0.92
N PHE A 25 4.01 -11.28 -1.20
CA PHE A 25 3.08 -10.42 -1.90
C PHE A 25 3.71 -9.82 -3.15
N VAL A 26 2.96 -9.89 -4.25
CA VAL A 26 3.20 -9.13 -5.48
C VAL A 26 2.11 -8.06 -5.54
N ASP A 27 2.51 -6.82 -5.78
CA ASP A 27 1.59 -5.70 -5.89
C ASP A 27 0.95 -5.70 -7.27
N GLU A 28 -0.35 -6.02 -7.35
CA GLU A 28 -1.08 -6.07 -8.62
C GLU A 28 -1.49 -4.68 -9.15
N SER A 29 -1.23 -3.61 -8.38
CA SER A 29 -1.56 -2.24 -8.77
C SER A 29 -0.40 -1.50 -9.44
N ASP A 30 0.84 -1.85 -9.06
CA ASP A 30 2.07 -1.25 -9.56
C ASP A 30 2.60 -2.06 -10.75
N ASP A 31 2.10 -1.72 -11.95
CA ASP A 31 2.55 -2.24 -13.26
C ASP A 31 2.13 -3.70 -13.59
N PRO A 32 1.27 -3.92 -14.62
CA PRO A 32 0.89 -5.27 -15.06
C PRO A 32 2.06 -6.15 -15.54
N ASP A 33 3.27 -5.57 -15.70
CA ASP A 33 4.47 -6.26 -16.15
C ASP A 33 5.50 -6.54 -15.02
N LEU A 34 5.25 -6.13 -13.77
CA LEU A 34 6.13 -6.42 -12.62
C LEU A 34 5.58 -7.58 -11.77
N ASP A 35 6.17 -8.77 -11.94
CA ASP A 35 5.88 -9.97 -11.14
C ASP A 35 6.83 -10.16 -9.93
N GLU A 36 7.57 -9.11 -9.56
CA GLU A 36 8.57 -9.16 -8.49
C GLU A 36 7.92 -9.04 -7.10
N PRO A 37 8.39 -9.80 -6.08
CA PRO A 37 7.93 -9.64 -4.71
C PRO A 37 8.19 -8.24 -4.15
N GLN A 38 7.32 -7.76 -3.26
CA GLN A 38 7.40 -6.41 -2.70
C GLN A 38 8.71 -6.11 -1.94
N ILE A 39 9.38 -7.15 -1.41
CA ILE A 39 10.69 -6.99 -0.78
C ILE A 39 11.78 -6.53 -1.78
N GLU A 40 11.72 -6.95 -3.03
CA GLU A 40 12.69 -6.55 -4.06
C GLU A 40 12.55 -5.05 -4.35
N HIS A 41 11.31 -4.58 -4.53
CA HIS A 41 11.01 -3.16 -4.68
C HIS A 41 11.52 -2.33 -3.48
N LEU A 42 11.32 -2.83 -2.25
CA LEU A 42 11.80 -2.16 -1.04
C LEU A 42 13.32 -2.02 -1.04
N LEU A 43 14.05 -3.08 -1.41
CA LEU A 43 15.52 -3.05 -1.47
C LEU A 43 16.03 -2.16 -2.62
N GLN A 44 15.40 -2.20 -3.79
CA GLN A 44 15.74 -1.33 -4.91
C GLN A 44 15.56 0.15 -4.54
N THR A 45 14.45 0.48 -3.88
CA THR A 45 14.17 1.84 -3.40
C THR A 45 15.18 2.27 -2.34
N ALA A 46 15.46 1.42 -1.35
CA ALA A 46 16.43 1.69 -0.30
C ALA A 46 17.83 1.97 -0.89
N GLU A 47 18.31 1.16 -1.84
CA GLU A 47 19.62 1.35 -2.46
C GLU A 47 19.69 2.57 -3.38
N ALA A 48 18.60 2.91 -4.07
CA ALA A 48 18.51 4.14 -4.84
C ALA A 48 18.61 5.38 -3.94
N ILE A 49 17.84 5.41 -2.85
CA ILE A 49 17.90 6.50 -1.86
C ILE A 49 19.29 6.57 -1.21
N ARG A 50 19.87 5.43 -0.82
CA ARG A 50 21.21 5.38 -0.22
C ARG A 50 22.29 5.96 -1.14
N LYS A 51 22.14 5.78 -2.46
CA LYS A 51 23.07 6.33 -3.44
C LYS A 51 22.94 7.85 -3.58
N ASP A 52 21.72 8.36 -3.55
CA ASP A 52 21.43 9.79 -3.77
C ASP A 52 21.53 10.63 -2.49
N HIS A 53 21.25 10.01 -1.33
CA HIS A 53 21.21 10.64 -0.01
C HIS A 53 22.03 9.87 1.04
N PRO A 54 23.36 9.67 0.84
CA PRO A 54 24.19 8.79 1.66
C PRO A 54 24.32 9.20 3.15
N ASP A 55 24.03 10.46 3.47
CA ASP A 55 24.13 11.01 4.83
C ASP A 55 22.78 10.97 5.59
N GLU A 56 21.69 10.55 4.94
CA GLU A 56 20.33 10.54 5.48
C GLU A 56 19.83 9.11 5.68
N ASP A 57 20.47 8.39 6.61
CA ASP A 57 20.20 6.98 6.92
C ASP A 57 18.73 6.66 7.23
N TRP A 58 18.01 7.60 7.85
CA TRP A 58 16.59 7.49 8.17
C TRP A 58 15.68 7.39 6.93
N LEU A 59 16.12 7.84 5.75
CA LEU A 59 15.33 7.79 4.52
C LEU A 59 15.33 6.40 3.84
N TYR A 60 16.25 5.51 4.21
CA TYR A 60 16.45 4.27 3.47
C TYR A 60 15.34 3.24 3.71
N LEU A 61 14.60 3.38 4.81
CA LEU A 61 13.53 2.46 5.18
C LEU A 61 12.16 3.03 4.82
N THR A 62 11.50 2.42 3.83
CA THR A 62 10.20 2.88 3.32
C THR A 62 9.21 1.72 3.12
N ASP A 63 7.94 2.06 2.93
CA ASP A 63 6.88 1.18 2.39
C ASP A 63 6.51 -0.11 3.16
N LEU A 64 6.73 -0.15 4.47
CA LEU A 64 6.34 -1.30 5.32
C LEU A 64 4.83 -1.43 5.55
N GLY A 65 4.01 -0.49 5.10
CA GLY A 65 2.55 -0.49 5.32
C GLY A 65 1.83 -1.65 4.63
N LYS A 66 2.43 -2.22 3.57
CA LYS A 66 1.86 -3.31 2.77
C LYS A 66 1.73 -4.63 3.54
N VAL A 67 2.33 -4.75 4.74
CA VAL A 67 2.12 -5.90 5.65
C VAL A 67 0.66 -6.11 6.05
N LEU A 68 -0.22 -5.11 5.86
CA LEU A 68 -1.66 -5.22 6.08
C LEU A 68 -2.36 -6.28 5.20
N LEU A 69 -1.72 -6.71 4.12
CA LEU A 69 -2.16 -7.84 3.28
C LEU A 69 -2.02 -9.18 4.00
N HIS A 70 -1.07 -9.29 4.93
CA HIS A 70 -0.79 -10.54 5.62
C HIS A 70 -1.89 -10.90 6.62
N ALA A 71 -2.15 -12.21 6.77
CA ALA A 71 -3.22 -12.73 7.61
C ALA A 71 -3.09 -12.28 9.07
N SER A 72 -1.86 -12.22 9.60
CA SER A 72 -1.58 -11.76 10.97
C SER A 72 -1.90 -10.28 11.20
N PHE A 73 -1.99 -9.48 10.14
CA PHE A 73 -2.23 -8.04 10.20
C PHE A 73 -3.60 -7.63 9.69
N GLY A 74 -4.46 -8.57 9.28
CA GLY A 74 -5.86 -8.27 8.96
C GLY A 74 -6.37 -8.82 7.63
N ALA A 75 -5.50 -9.42 6.80
CA ALA A 75 -5.88 -10.00 5.51
C ALA A 75 -6.70 -9.02 4.64
N LEU A 76 -6.29 -7.75 4.59
CA LEU A 76 -7.02 -6.77 3.81
C LEU A 76 -6.85 -7.07 2.32
N PRO A 77 -7.89 -6.84 1.49
CA PRO A 77 -7.76 -7.00 0.06
C PRO A 77 -6.78 -5.95 -0.50
N GLN A 78 -6.09 -6.28 -1.60
CA GLN A 78 -5.05 -5.41 -2.19
C GLN A 78 -5.53 -3.97 -2.41
N TRP A 79 -6.71 -3.77 -2.99
CA TRP A 79 -7.27 -2.44 -3.26
C TRP A 79 -7.46 -1.55 -2.01
N ALA A 80 -7.45 -2.12 -0.80
CA ALA A 80 -7.55 -1.39 0.46
C ALA A 80 -6.18 -1.03 1.08
N VAL A 81 -5.08 -1.48 0.48
CA VAL A 81 -3.71 -1.34 0.99
C VAL A 81 -2.78 -0.70 -0.03
N VAL A 82 -2.89 -1.06 -1.31
CA VAL A 82 -2.01 -0.62 -2.40
C VAL A 82 -2.73 0.28 -3.41
N GLY A 83 -1.96 0.88 -4.31
CA GLY A 83 -2.43 1.73 -5.40
C GLY A 83 -2.52 3.23 -5.08
N ASP A 84 -2.81 4.00 -6.12
CA ASP A 84 -2.94 5.45 -6.03
C ASP A 84 -4.01 5.88 -5.02
N THR A 85 -3.64 6.82 -4.15
CA THR A 85 -4.56 7.39 -3.17
C THR A 85 -5.28 8.62 -3.70
N PHE A 86 -6.55 8.78 -3.32
CA PHE A 86 -7.36 9.94 -3.69
C PHE A 86 -8.28 10.37 -2.55
N HIS A 87 -8.72 11.62 -2.60
CA HIS A 87 -9.61 12.19 -1.59
C HIS A 87 -11.01 11.58 -1.72
N VAL A 88 -11.56 11.11 -0.60
CA VAL A 88 -12.94 10.62 -0.49
C VAL A 88 -13.83 11.67 0.18
N GLY A 89 -15.12 11.68 -0.16
CA GLY A 89 -16.08 12.67 0.37
C GLY A 89 -16.08 14.02 -0.37
N CYS A 90 -15.34 14.13 -1.48
CA CYS A 90 -15.37 15.26 -2.41
C CYS A 90 -15.49 14.77 -3.86
N ALA A 91 -15.62 15.71 -4.80
CA ALA A 91 -15.58 15.38 -6.22
C ALA A 91 -14.21 14.81 -6.62
N PHE A 92 -14.21 13.79 -7.47
CA PHE A 92 -13.00 13.17 -8.00
C PHE A 92 -12.37 14.03 -9.09
N ASP A 93 -11.04 14.17 -9.04
CA ASP A 93 -10.28 14.87 -10.07
C ASP A 93 -10.07 13.97 -11.29
N LYS A 94 -10.01 14.57 -12.48
CA LYS A 94 -9.79 13.87 -13.74
C LYS A 94 -8.39 13.28 -13.85
N SER A 95 -7.44 13.71 -13.00
CA SER A 95 -6.09 13.15 -12.93
C SER A 95 -6.03 11.75 -12.31
N ILE A 96 -7.09 11.31 -11.62
CA ILE A 96 -7.13 9.98 -11.00
C ILE A 96 -7.02 8.90 -12.09
N VAL A 97 -6.08 7.97 -11.92
CA VAL A 97 -5.91 6.83 -12.83
C VAL A 97 -7.22 6.05 -12.88
N HIS A 98 -7.70 5.73 -14.08
CA HIS A 98 -9.03 5.16 -14.32
C HIS A 98 -10.21 5.96 -13.72
N HIS A 99 -10.13 7.30 -13.66
CA HIS A 99 -11.18 8.21 -13.16
C HIS A 99 -12.63 7.79 -13.54
N LYS A 100 -12.87 7.32 -14.77
CA LYS A 100 -14.20 6.87 -15.21
C LYS A 100 -14.75 5.70 -14.39
N VAL A 101 -13.90 4.73 -14.05
CA VAL A 101 -14.27 3.54 -13.26
C VAL A 101 -14.57 3.93 -11.81
N VAL A 102 -13.72 4.78 -11.22
CA VAL A 102 -13.89 5.26 -9.84
C VAL A 102 -15.19 6.05 -9.68
N VAL A 103 -15.51 6.94 -10.64
CA VAL A 103 -16.78 7.69 -10.65
C VAL A 103 -17.98 6.75 -10.77
N LEU A 104 -17.94 5.75 -11.65
CA LEU A 104 -19.05 4.80 -11.84
C LEU A 104 -19.29 3.88 -10.62
N SER A 105 -18.21 3.47 -9.94
CA SER A 105 -18.24 2.63 -8.74
C SER A 105 -18.95 3.33 -7.59
N THR A 106 -18.65 4.61 -7.35
CA THR A 106 -19.32 5.40 -6.29
C THR A 106 -20.78 5.71 -6.57
N SER A 107 -21.19 5.86 -7.84
CA SER A 107 -22.60 5.98 -8.23
C SER A 107 -23.43 4.75 -7.84
N HIS A 108 -22.82 3.56 -7.79
CA HIS A 108 -23.47 2.31 -7.38
C HIS A 108 -23.28 2.01 -5.88
N LEU A 109 -22.12 2.27 -5.29
CA LEU A 109 -21.88 2.08 -3.85
C LEU A 109 -22.69 3.06 -2.97
N ALA A 110 -23.05 4.24 -3.48
CA ALA A 110 -23.95 5.16 -2.78
C ALA A 110 -25.34 4.56 -2.50
N CYS A 111 -25.74 3.51 -3.22
CA CYS A 111 -27.03 2.85 -3.03
C CYS A 111 -26.95 1.61 -2.11
N THR A 112 -25.76 1.17 -1.68
CA THR A 112 -25.56 -0.04 -0.86
C THR A 112 -25.00 0.26 0.53
N LEU A 113 -24.62 1.52 0.82
CA LEU A 113 -24.11 1.95 2.13
C LEU A 113 -24.96 3.04 2.80
N MET A 114 -26.25 3.14 2.43
CA MET A 114 -27.27 3.88 3.20
C MET A 114 -28.23 2.91 3.88
#